data_AF-A0A1F5SJ44-F1
#
_entry.id   AF-A0A1F5SJ44-F1
#
_cell.length_a   1.000
_cell.length_b   1.000
_cell.length_c   1.000
_cell.angle_alpha   90.00
_cell.angle_beta   90.00
_cell.angle_gamma   90.00
#
_symmetry.space_group_name_H-M   'P 1'
#
loop_
_entity.id
_entity.type
_entity.pdbx_description
1 polymer ?
#
loop_
_entity_poly.entity_id
_entity_poly.type
_entity_poly.pdbx_seq_one_letter_code
_entity_poly.pdbx_strand_id
1 'polypeptide(L)' 'MLKIIARELFYVFTAAILIFSLMELIAPNIVQAHISLNLILILWLASGMVLLVMNKNQI' A
#
# COMPACT_ATOMS: atom_id res chain seq x y z
N MET A 1 17.21 3.98 -10.01
CA MET A 1 16.03 4.87 -10.04
C MET A 1 14.72 4.11 -9.76
N LEU A 2 14.39 3.07 -10.54
CA LEU A 2 13.14 2.30 -10.38
C LEU A 2 12.94 1.70 -8.97
N LYS A 3 14.00 1.17 -8.33
CA LYS A 3 13.94 0.62 -6.96
C LYS A 3 13.51 1.66 -5.90
N ILE A 4 13.93 2.92 -6.08
CA ILE A 4 13.57 4.01 -5.15
C ILE A 4 12.09 4.33 -5.29
N ILE A 5 11.60 4.46 -6.53
CA ILE A 5 10.19 4.70 -6.82
C ILE A 5 9.31 3.57 -6.25
N ALA A 6 9.69 2.31 -6.48
CA ALA A 6 8.96 1.16 -5.94
C ALA A 6 8.90 1.17 -4.41
N ARG A 7 9.99 1.58 -3.75
CA ARG A 7 10.07 1.69 -2.29
C ARG A 7 9.17 2.80 -1.75
N GLU A 8 9.21 3.98 -2.37
CA GLU A 8 8.35 5.09 -1.97
C GLU A 8 6.87 4.76 -2.18
N LEU A 9 6.54 4.13 -3.31
CA LEU A 9 5.17 3.70 -3.59
C LEU A 9 4.66 2.71 -2.53
N PHE A 10 5.49 1.74 -2.13
CA PHE A 10 5.14 0.81 -1.04
C PHE A 10 4.90 1.55 0.28
N TYR A 11 5.72 2.54 0.63
CA TYR A 11 5.52 3.33 1.84
C TYR A 11 4.27 4.20 1.80
N VAL A 12 3.95 4.79 0.64
CA VAL A 12 2.70 5.55 0.44
C VAL A 12 1.50 4.64 0.66
N PHE A 13 1.48 3.44 0.08
CA PHE A 13 0.40 2.48 0.30
C PHE A 13 0.32 2.00 1.76
N THR A 14 1.46 1.83 2.44
CA THR A 14 1.49 1.47 3.86
C THR A 14 0.84 2.58 4.72
N ALA A 15 1.21 3.84 4.46
CA ALA A 15 0.61 4.98 5.15
C ALA A 15 -0.89 5.12 4.84
N ALA A 16 -1.28 4.93 3.58
CA ALA A 16 -2.68 4.97 3.16
C ALA A 16 -3.51 3.90 3.88
N ILE A 17 -3.02 2.65 3.98
CA ILE A 17 -3.69 1.58 4.73
C ILE A 17 -3.86 1.98 6.20
N LEU A 18 -2.83 2.51 6.85
CA LEU A 18 -2.91 2.94 8.24
C LEU A 18 -3.94 4.06 8.43
N ILE A 19 -3.88 5.12 7.62
CA ILE A 19 -4.79 6.26 7.72
C ILE A 19 -6.24 5.81 7.47
N PHE A 20 -6.46 5.03 6.40
CA PHE A 20 -7.79 4.56 6.06
C PHE A 20 -8.34 3.56 7.08
N SER A 21 -7.50 2.70 7.66
CA SER A 21 -7.92 1.82 8.75
C SER A 21 -8.29 2.61 10.01
N LEU A 22 -7.52 3.64 10.35
CA LEU A 22 -7.83 4.54 11.49
C LEU A 22 -9.11 5.33 11.25
N MET A 23 -9.32 5.85 10.03
CA MET A 23 -10.55 6.53 9.67
C MET A 23 -11.76 5.60 9.79
N GLU A 24 -11.64 4.35 9.34
CA GLU A 24 -12.74 3.39 9.42
C GLU A 24 -13.06 2.94 10.85
N LEU A 25 -12.10 3.07 11.78
CA LEU A 25 -12.36 2.89 13.21
C LEU A 25 -13.12 4.06 13.83
N ILE A 26 -12.80 5.30 13.44
CA ILE A 26 -13.43 6.51 13.99
C ILE A 26 -14.81 6.73 13.38
N ALA A 27 -14.92 6.55 12.06
CA ALA A 27 -16.11 6.81 11.28
C ALA A 27 -16.29 5.68 10.24
N PRO A 28 -16.94 4.57 10.63
CA PRO A 28 -17.09 3.40 9.76
C PRO A 28 -17.89 3.75 8.50
N ASN A 29 -17.61 3.03 7.41
CA ASN A 29 -18.18 3.20 6.06
C ASN A 29 -17.80 4.48 5.32
N ILE A 30 -17.03 5.41 5.88
CA ILE A 30 -16.59 6.60 5.12
C ILE A 30 -15.57 6.21 4.06
N VAL A 31 -14.58 5.39 4.43
CA VAL A 31 -13.54 4.96 3.50
C VAL A 31 -14.11 3.97 2.51
N GLN A 32 -14.83 2.93 2.95
CA GLN A 32 -15.40 1.92 2.04
C GLN A 32 -16.36 2.50 1.01
N ALA A 33 -17.07 3.60 1.32
CA ALA A 33 -17.97 4.25 0.38
C ALA A 33 -17.27 4.92 -0.82
N HIS A 34 -16.00 5.29 -0.67
CA HIS A 34 -15.25 6.02 -1.71
C HIS A 34 -14.13 5.18 -2.32
N ILE A 35 -13.45 4.38 -1.50
CA ILE A 35 -12.32 3.55 -1.94
C ILE A 35 -12.39 2.20 -1.23
N SER A 36 -12.36 1.13 -2.02
CA SER A 36 -12.25 -0.22 -1.49
C SER A 36 -10.86 -0.42 -0.86
N LEU A 37 -10.80 -0.52 0.47
CA LEU A 37 -9.59 -0.90 1.21
C LEU A 37 -8.96 -2.19 0.66
N ASN A 38 -9.78 -3.12 0.18
CA ASN A 38 -9.33 -4.35 -0.50
C ASN A 38 -8.45 -4.05 -1.73
N LEU A 39 -8.82 -3.05 -2.54
CA LEU A 39 -8.06 -2.67 -3.73
C LEU A 39 -6.72 -2.05 -3.35
N ILE A 40 -6.68 -1.22 -2.30
CA ILE A 40 -5.44 -0.66 -1.77
C ILE A 40 -4.54 -1.76 -1.20
N LEU A 41 -5.11 -2.72 -0.47
CA LEU A 41 -4.37 -3.88 0.04
C LEU A 41 -3.75 -4.71 -1.09
N ILE A 42 -4.48 -4.94 -2.18
CA ILE A 42 -3.95 -5.64 -3.36
C ILE A 42 -2.80 -4.85 -3.99
N LEU A 43 -2.95 -3.54 -4.17
CA LEU A 43 -1.88 -2.69 -4.72
C LEU A 43 -0.66 -2.64 -3.80
N TRP A 44 -0.87 -2.60 -2.49
CA TRP A 44 0.20 -2.67 -1.49
C TRP A 44 0.96 -4.00 -1.60
N LEU A 45 0.25 -5.14 -1.64
CA LEU A 45 0.86 -6.47 -1.81
C LEU A 45 1.64 -6.58 -3.13
N ALA A 46 1.07 -6.08 -4.23
CA ALA A 46 1.74 -6.05 -5.52
C ALA A 46 3.04 -5.24 -5.46
N SER A 47 3.01 -4.04 -4.87
CA SER A 47 4.21 -3.21 -4.70
C SER A 47 5.27 -3.86 -3.80
N GLY A 48 4.86 -4.54 -2.74
CA GLY A 48 5.76 -5.31 -1.86
C GLY A 48 6.43 -6.48 -2.58
N MET A 49 5.68 -7.23 -3.39
CA MET A 49 6.23 -8.33 -4.21
C MET A 49 7.24 -7.82 -5.22
N VAL A 50 6.95 -6.72 -5.93
CA VAL A 50 7.89 -6.09 -6.87
C VAL A 50 9.17 -5.70 -6.14
N LEU A 51 9.06 -5.07 -4.96
CA LEU A 51 10.22 -4.67 -4.17
C LEU A 51 11.09 -5.88 -3.77
N LEU A 52 10.46 -6.98 -3.32
CA LEU A 52 11.15 -8.21 -2.93
C LEU A 52 11.91 -8.85 -4.10
N VAL A 53 11.28 -8.97 -5.27
CA VAL A 53 11.92 -9.50 -6.49
C VAL A 53 13.10 -8.63 -6.90
N MET A 54 12.92 -7.30 -6.90
CA MET A 54 13.99 -6.36 -7.24
C MET A 54 15.15 -6.39 -6.24
N ASN A 55 14.88 -6.68 -4.96
CA ASN A 55 15.92 -6.76 -3.95
C ASN A 55 16.68 -8.10 -4.01
N LYS A 56 16.01 -9.19 -4.38
CA LYS A 56 16.63 -10.51 -4.57
C LYS A 56 17.61 -10.52 -5.74
N ASN A 57 17.40 -9.69 -6.75
CA ASN A 57 18.26 -9.57 -7.93
C ASN A 57 19.59 -8.81 -7.68
N GLN A 58 19.92 -8.50 -6.42
CA GLN A 58 21.13 -7.78 -6.00
C GLN A 58 22.05 -8.64 -5.12
N ILE A 59 21.77 -9.95 -4.98
CA ILE A 59 22.63 -10.95 -4.33
C ILE A 59 23.33 -11.78 -5.41
#